data_AF-A0A351Y5T0-F1
#
_entry.id   AF-A0A351Y5T0-F1
#
_cell.length_a   1.000
_cell.length_b   1.000
_cell.length_c   1.000
_cell.angle_alpha   90.00
_cell.angle_beta   90.00
_cell.angle_gamma   90.00
#
_symmetry.space_group_name_H-M   'P 1'
#
loop_
_entity.id
_entity.type
_entity.pdbx_description
1 polymer ?
#
loop_
_entity_poly.entity_id
_entity_poly.type
_entity_poly.pdbx_seq_one_letter_code
_entity_poly.pdbx_strand_id
1 'polypeptide(L)' 'MTKKISYSRMKKVTGTDEKTCTTCKGHGSIVQQVQTPFGVMQSQSVCPYCEGSGKIYTKDGKQLANG' A
#
# COMPACT_ATOMS: atom_id res chain seq x y z
N MET A 1 3.61 -21.56 -38.48
CA MET A 1 3.67 -22.23 -37.15
C MET A 1 3.48 -21.17 -36.07
N THR A 2 2.29 -21.06 -35.50
CA THR A 2 1.97 -20.08 -34.46
C THR A 2 2.31 -20.64 -33.08
N LYS A 3 3.32 -20.09 -32.41
CA LYS A 3 3.68 -20.46 -31.03
C LYS A 3 2.66 -19.85 -30.06
N LYS A 4 1.90 -20.67 -29.35
CA LYS A 4 1.10 -20.23 -28.19
C LYS A 4 2.05 -19.97 -27.02
N ILE A 5 2.12 -18.72 -26.59
CA ILE A 5 2.84 -18.31 -25.38
C ILE A 5 1.82 -18.31 -24.23
N SER A 6 2.00 -19.19 -23.26
CA SER A 6 1.26 -19.18 -21.99
C SER A 6 2.07 -18.46 -20.92
N TYR A 7 1.44 -17.53 -20.21
CA TYR A 7 2.03 -16.87 -19.04
C TYR A 7 0.99 -16.64 -17.96
N SER A 8 1.41 -16.76 -16.70
CA SER A 8 0.58 -16.42 -15.54
C SER A 8 0.76 -14.94 -15.24
N ARG A 9 -0.33 -14.18 -15.11
CA ARG A 9 -0.31 -12.76 -14.75
C ARG A 9 -1.16 -12.53 -13.51
N MET A 10 -0.64 -11.74 -12.58
CA MET A 10 -1.46 -11.20 -11.50
C MET A 10 -2.43 -10.18 -12.10
N LYS A 11 -3.72 -10.45 -11.99
CA LYS A 11 -4.79 -9.56 -12.44
C LYS A 11 -5.39 -8.90 -11.19
N LYS A 12 -5.42 -7.57 -11.17
CA LYS A 12 -6.11 -6.82 -10.11
C LYS A 12 -7.53 -7.34 -9.94
N VAL A 13 -7.95 -7.49 -8.69
CA VAL A 13 -9.28 -8.03 -8.41
C VAL A 13 -10.35 -6.99 -8.81
N THR A 14 -11.35 -7.42 -9.58
CA THR A 14 -12.43 -6.54 -10.05
C THR A 14 -13.49 -6.36 -8.95
N GLY A 15 -14.01 -5.14 -8.82
CA GLY A 15 -15.06 -4.81 -7.85
C GLY A 15 -14.53 -4.60 -6.42
N THR A 16 -13.42 -3.87 -6.30
CA THR A 16 -12.85 -3.47 -5.01
C THR A 16 -12.87 -1.96 -4.92
N ASP A 17 -13.37 -1.45 -3.82
CA ASP A 17 -13.36 -0.03 -3.53
C ASP A 17 -11.93 0.38 -3.17
N GLU A 18 -11.30 1.18 -4.03
CA GLU A 18 -10.01 1.79 -3.73
C GLU A 18 -10.20 3.14 -3.06
N LYS A 19 -9.79 3.24 -1.80
CA LYS A 19 -9.75 4.51 -1.06
C LYS A 19 -8.31 4.92 -0.83
N THR A 20 -7.97 6.18 -1.08
CA THR A 20 -6.65 6.70 -0.76
C THR A 20 -6.40 6.63 0.75
N CYS A 21 -5.26 6.06 1.15
CA CYS A 21 -4.92 6.01 2.57
C CYS A 21 -4.68 7.43 3.09
N THR A 22 -5.51 7.88 4.03
CA THR A 22 -5.43 9.23 4.61
C THR A 22 -4.24 9.39 5.55
N THR A 23 -3.80 8.31 6.22
CA THR A 23 -2.65 8.33 7.14
C THR A 23 -1.35 8.69 6.43
N CYS A 24 -1.08 8.03 5.29
CA CYS A 24 0.12 8.30 4.49
C CYS A 24 -0.16 9.19 3.28
N LYS A 25 -1.39 9.70 3.08
CA LYS A 25 -1.82 10.50 1.92
C LYS A 25 -1.44 9.88 0.56
N GLY A 26 -1.43 8.55 0.46
CA GLY A 26 -1.03 7.83 -0.75
C GLY A 26 0.47 7.53 -0.89
N HIS A 27 1.31 7.93 0.07
CA HIS A 27 2.76 7.69 0.03
C HIS A 27 3.18 6.25 0.38
N GLY A 28 2.31 5.45 1.01
CA GLY A 28 2.63 4.08 1.45
C GLY A 28 3.57 4.00 2.65
N SER A 29 4.18 5.11 3.06
CA SER A 29 5.07 5.19 4.22
C SER A 29 4.73 6.40 5.07
N ILE A 30 5.09 6.35 6.35
CA ILE A 30 4.93 7.43 7.31
C ILE A 30 6.31 7.86 7.80
N VAL A 31 6.49 9.17 8.00
CA VAL A 31 7.71 9.72 8.61
C VAL A 31 7.41 9.95 10.08
N GLN A 32 8.15 9.26 10.95
CA GLN A 32 8.08 9.45 12.38
C GLN A 32 9.25 10.33 12.81
N GLN A 33 8.94 11.49 13.36
CA GLN A 33 9.94 12.42 13.88
C GLN A 33 10.02 12.25 15.39
N VAL A 34 11.18 11.82 15.88
CA VAL A 34 11.47 11.67 17.31
C VAL A 34 12.36 12.83 17.72
N GLN A 35 11.88 13.65 18.66
CA GLN A 35 12.68 14.70 19.28
C GLN A 35 13.58 14.07 20.35
N THR A 36 14.88 14.27 20.20
CA THR A 36 15.90 13.86 21.17
C THR A 36 16.66 15.11 21.64
N PRO A 37 17.34 15.07 22.80
CA PRO A 37 18.14 16.21 23.26
C PRO A 37 19.22 16.66 22.27
N PHE A 38 19.66 15.78 21.37
CA PHE A 38 20.68 16.06 20.36
C PHE A 38 20.10 16.54 19.01
N GLY A 39 18.77 16.64 18.89
CA GLY A 39 18.10 17.08 17.67
C GLY A 39 16.91 16.21 17.28
N VAL A 40 16.50 16.32 16.02
CA VAL A 40 15.36 15.58 15.48
C VAL A 40 15.86 14.39 14.67
N MET A 41 15.47 13.19 15.07
CA MET A 41 15.62 12.01 14.21
C MET A 41 14.33 11.80 13.43
N GLN A 42 14.45 11.64 12.11
CA GLN A 42 13.34 11.23 11.26
C GLN A 42 13.57 9.78 10.83
N SER A 43 12.62 8.90 11.14
CA SER A 43 12.61 7.51 10.69
C SER A 43 11.42 7.27 9.78
N GLN A 44 11.66 6.71 8.60
CA GLN A 44 10.60 6.30 7.69
C GLN A 44 10.18 4.86 8.00
N SER A 45 8.90 4.67 8.28
CA SER A 45 8.31 3.35 8.51
C SER A 45 7.20 3.08 7.49
N VAL A 46 6.96 1.80 7.21
CA VAL A 46 5.85 1.38 6.34
C VAL A 46 4.55 1.80 6.99
N CYS A 47 3.62 2.34 6.20
CA CYS A 47 2.33 2.76 6.73
C CYS A 47 1.55 1.52 7.23
N PRO A 48 1.24 1.38 8.53
CA PRO A 48 0.59 0.19 9.07
C PRO A 48 -0.88 0.06 8.64
N TYR A 49 -1.49 1.14 8.17
CA TYR A 49 -2.90 1.17 7.74
C TYR A 49 -3.12 0.63 6.32
N CYS A 50 -2.11 0.74 5.46
CA CYS A 50 -2.18 0.28 4.07
C CYS A 50 -1.05 -0.69 3.72
N GLU A 51 -0.22 -1.05 4.69
CA GLU A 51 0.89 -2.01 4.56
C GLU A 51 1.84 -1.68 3.40
N GLY A 52 2.00 -0.40 3.06
CA GLY A 52 2.87 0.04 1.96
C GLY A 52 2.16 0.28 0.62
N SER A 53 0.89 -0.09 0.47
CA SER A 53 0.18 0.04 -0.81
C SER A 53 -0.21 1.48 -1.18
N GLY A 54 -0.27 2.39 -0.19
CA GLY A 54 -0.79 3.76 -0.35
C GLY A 54 -2.32 3.84 -0.55
N LYS A 55 -2.98 2.71 -0.78
CA LYS A 55 -4.42 2.61 -1.06
C LYS A 55 -5.06 1.49 -0.24
N ILE A 56 -6.20 1.79 0.36
CA ILE A 56 -6.99 0.82 1.10
C ILE A 56 -8.00 0.21 0.13
N TYR A 57 -7.84 -1.09 -0.10
CA TYR A 57 -8.70 -1.88 -0.97
C TYR A 57 -9.74 -2.58 -0.11
N THR A 58 -11.02 -2.28 -0.31
CA THR A 58 -12.13 -2.92 0.42
C THR A 58 -12.97 -3.74 -0.53
N LYS A 59 -13.19 -5.01 -0.20
CA LYS A 59 -14.09 -5.89 -0.95
C LYS A 59 -14.98 -6.64 0.03
N ASP A 60 -16.29 -6.52 -0.15
CA ASP A 60 -17.30 -7.23 0.68
C ASP A 60 -17.07 -7.06 2.19
N GLY A 61 -16.66 -5.85 2.61
CA GLY A 61 -16.39 -5.51 4.02
C GLY A 61 -15.02 -5.94 4.56
N LYS A 62 -14.15 -6.54 3.74
CA LYS A 62 -12.79 -6.97 4.14
C LYS A 62 -11.72 -6.09 3.48
N GLN A 63 -10.71 -5.71 4.27
CA GLN A 63 -9.54 -5.00 3.79
C GLN A 63 -8.59 -5.99 3.12
N LEU A 64 -8.23 -5.72 1.87
CA LEU A 64 -7.31 -6.53 1.09
C LEU A 64 -5.92 -5.93 1.19
N ALA A 65 -4.97 -6.71 1.72
CA ALA A 65 -3.56 -6.40 1.62
C ALA A 65 -3.12 -6.52 0.15
N ASN A 66 -2.63 -5.42 -0.43
CA ASN A 66 -1.95 -5.37 -1.74
C ASN A 66 -2.78 -5.52 -3.05
N GLY A 67 -4.10 -5.36 -3.04
CA GLY A 67 -4.92 -5.05 -4.23
C GLY A 67 -5.05 -6.12 -5.34
#